data_AF-A0A521FI48-F1
#
_entry.id   AF-A0A521FI48-F1
#
_cell.length_a   1.000
_cell.length_b   1.000
_cell.length_c   1.000
_cell.angle_alpha   90.00
_cell.angle_beta   90.00
_cell.angle_gamma   90.00
#
_symmetry.space_group_name_H-M   'P 1'
#
loop_
_entity.id
_entity.type
_entity.pdbx_description
1 polymer ?
#
loop_
_entity_poly.entity_id
_entity_poly.type
_entity_poly.pdbx_seq_one_letter_code
_entity_poly.pdbx_strand_id
1 'polypeptide(L)'
;MDINKLNNHINGHVNGTAASDSTERSNQAEAIGKARETSDKVSLTNPSNAKKSEELFAKIELEKLNQSSFDKLKGYKAKLQEYEAAKEQSPEAAAQTEIGKMLNDSDVWGKIAQNIIEK
;
A
#
# COMPACT_ATOMS: atom_id res chain seq x y z
N MET A 1 -3.86 -2.41 -29.31
CA MET A 1 -4.73 -1.26 -28.97
C MET A 1 -3.82 -0.08 -28.71
N ASP A 2 -3.91 0.97 -29.54
CA ASP A 2 -3.08 2.18 -29.45
C ASP A 2 -3.63 3.17 -28.42
N ILE A 3 -2.80 3.54 -27.45
CA ILE A 3 -3.11 4.46 -26.33
C ILE A 3 -3.14 5.95 -26.72
N ASN A 4 -2.79 6.30 -27.97
CA ASN A 4 -2.71 7.68 -28.45
C ASN A 4 -4.07 8.32 -28.80
N LYS A 5 -5.19 7.72 -28.41
CA LYS A 5 -6.56 8.21 -28.69
C LYS A 5 -7.37 8.57 -27.44
N LEU A 6 -6.74 8.69 -26.27
CA LEU A 6 -7.43 9.12 -25.05
C LEU A 6 -7.38 10.65 -24.92
N ASN A 7 -8.32 11.33 -25.61
CA ASN A 7 -8.60 12.74 -25.35
C ASN A 7 -9.35 12.86 -24.00
N ASN A 8 -8.65 13.30 -22.97
CA ASN A 8 -9.24 13.52 -21.65
C ASN A 8 -9.62 15.01 -21.50
N HIS A 9 -10.84 15.38 -21.93
CA HIS A 9 -11.43 16.67 -21.57
C HIS A 9 -12.07 16.56 -20.19
N ILE A 10 -11.33 16.92 -19.15
CA ILE A 10 -11.90 17.15 -17.81
C ILE A 10 -12.22 18.64 -17.71
N ASN A 11 -13.44 19.00 -18.12
CA ASN A 11 -14.05 20.28 -17.79
C ASN A 11 -14.90 20.05 -16.53
N GLY A 12 -14.30 20.33 -15.37
CA GLY A 12 -14.92 20.13 -14.06
C GLY A 12 -14.73 21.37 -13.20
N HIS A 13 -15.48 22.43 -13.52
CA HIS A 13 -15.63 23.63 -12.71
C HIS A 13 -16.33 23.23 -11.39
N VAL A 14 -15.60 23.20 -10.28
CA VAL A 14 -16.19 23.04 -8.94
C VAL A 14 -16.22 24.39 -8.24
N ASN A 15 -17.46 24.83 -8.06
CA ASN A 15 -17.88 26.12 -7.56
C ASN A 15 -17.82 26.15 -6.03
N GLY A 16 -17.36 27.28 -5.47
CA GLY A 16 -17.80 27.83 -4.18
C GLY A 16 -17.43 27.12 -2.88
N THR A 17 -16.51 27.71 -2.11
CA THR A 17 -16.71 27.84 -0.66
C THR A 17 -16.37 29.26 -0.21
N ALA A 18 -17.20 29.75 0.70
CA ALA A 18 -17.48 31.14 1.00
C ALA A 18 -16.28 31.96 1.47
N ALA A 19 -16.33 33.24 1.07
CA ALA A 19 -15.62 34.33 1.71
C ALA A 19 -15.94 34.38 3.20
N SER A 20 -14.90 34.34 4.04
CA SER A 20 -14.98 34.84 5.41
C SER A 20 -14.44 36.26 5.39
N ASP A 21 -15.36 37.20 5.42
CA ASP A 21 -15.13 38.62 5.65
C ASP A 21 -14.49 38.80 7.05
N SER A 22 -13.33 39.45 7.09
CA SER A 22 -12.90 40.22 8.26
C SER A 22 -12.06 41.37 7.77
N THR A 23 -12.77 42.45 7.50
CA THR A 23 -12.22 43.77 7.26
C THR A 23 -11.64 44.30 8.57
N GLU A 24 -10.32 44.47 8.68
CA GLU A 24 -9.73 45.49 9.56
C GLU A 24 -8.33 45.88 9.07
N ARG A 25 -8.24 47.11 8.56
CA ARG A 25 -7.01 47.83 8.24
C ARG A 25 -6.42 48.40 9.54
N SER A 26 -5.13 48.19 9.79
CA SER A 26 -4.33 49.18 10.52
C SER A 26 -2.85 49.08 10.17
N ASN A 27 -2.26 50.26 9.98
CA ASN A 27 -0.97 50.55 9.36
C ASN A 27 0.27 50.15 10.19
N GLN A 28 1.36 49.92 9.45
CA GLN A 28 2.77 50.23 9.74
C GLN A 28 3.32 50.01 11.17
N ALA A 29 4.30 49.09 11.27
CA ALA A 29 5.56 49.34 11.95
C ALA A 29 6.66 48.46 11.32
N GLU A 30 7.61 49.10 10.63
CA GLU A 30 8.86 48.47 10.24
C GLU A 30 9.75 48.28 11.47
N ALA A 31 10.20 47.04 11.70
CA ALA A 31 11.36 46.76 12.53
C ALA A 31 12.29 45.83 11.75
N ILE A 32 13.38 46.42 11.24
CA ILE A 32 14.49 45.71 10.61
C ILE A 32 15.21 44.94 11.72
N GLY A 33 14.78 43.70 11.94
CA GLY A 33 15.49 42.70 12.73
C GLY A 33 15.96 41.59 11.82
N LYS A 34 17.24 41.59 11.44
CA LYS A 34 17.89 40.44 10.76
C LYS A 34 17.86 39.23 11.71
N ALA A 35 16.76 38.48 11.68
CA ALA A 35 16.74 37.13 12.21
C ALA A 35 17.57 36.26 11.25
N ARG A 36 18.62 35.63 11.78
CA ARG A 36 19.33 34.54 11.10
C ARG A 36 18.33 33.40 10.87
N GLU A 37 17.71 33.36 9.70
CA GLU A 37 16.97 32.18 9.27
C GLU A 37 17.96 31.15 8.73
N THR A 38 18.48 30.27 9.60
CA THR A 38 18.81 28.91 9.15
C THR A 38 17.49 28.19 8.95
N SER A 39 16.78 28.57 7.90
CA SER A 39 15.60 27.88 7.43
C SER A 39 16.07 26.64 6.66
N ASP A 40 16.46 25.60 7.38
CA ASP A 40 16.37 24.24 6.83
C ASP A 40 14.87 23.86 6.77
N LYS A 41 14.13 24.60 5.95
CA LYS A 41 12.74 24.32 5.67
C LYS A 41 12.71 23.62 4.33
N VAL A 42 12.58 22.30 4.40
CA VAL A 42 12.17 21.46 3.28
C VAL A 42 10.90 22.09 2.70
N SER A 43 11.02 22.73 1.55
CA SER A 43 9.94 23.54 0.98
C SER A 43 8.85 22.63 0.42
N LEU A 44 7.79 22.44 1.20
CA LEU A 44 6.54 21.76 0.80
C LEU A 44 5.67 22.61 -0.15
N THR A 45 6.17 23.77 -0.59
CA THR A 45 5.40 24.81 -1.29
C THR A 45 5.15 24.51 -2.76
N ASN A 46 5.72 23.43 -3.31
CA ASN A 46 5.40 23.01 -4.68
C ASN A 46 4.48 21.78 -4.66
N PRO A 47 3.14 21.94 -4.74
CA PRO A 47 2.18 20.84 -4.68
C PRO A 47 2.37 19.83 -5.83
N SER A 48 3.06 20.21 -6.90
CA SER A 48 3.43 19.31 -8.00
C SER A 48 4.54 18.32 -7.63
N ASN A 49 5.45 18.69 -6.73
CA ASN A 49 6.53 17.82 -6.25
C ASN A 49 6.05 16.92 -5.11
N ALA A 50 5.18 17.43 -4.23
CA ALA A 50 4.56 16.65 -3.15
C ALA A 50 3.72 15.47 -3.68
N LYS A 51 2.96 15.69 -4.76
CA LYS A 51 2.20 14.63 -5.44
C LYS A 51 3.09 13.53 -6.04
N LYS A 52 4.24 13.90 -6.61
CA LYS A 52 5.21 12.94 -7.14
C LYS A 52 5.88 12.12 -6.03
N SER A 53 6.23 12.75 -4.91
CA SER A 53 6.79 12.03 -3.76
C SER A 53 5.79 11.09 -3.10
N GLU A 54 4.51 11.49 -3.02
CA GLU A 54 3.45 10.65 -2.47
C GLU A 54 3.12 9.47 -3.41
N GLU A 55 3.11 9.70 -4.73
CA GLU A 55 2.98 8.63 -5.72
C GLU A 55 4.14 7.62 -5.64
N LEU A 56 5.39 8.11 -5.49
CA LEU A 56 6.56 7.27 -5.31
C LEU A 56 6.48 6.46 -4.01
N PHE A 57 6.06 7.08 -2.92
CA PHE A 57 5.86 6.39 -1.65
C PHE A 57 4.79 5.30 -1.76
N ALA A 58 3.63 5.62 -2.36
CA ALA A 58 2.56 4.64 -2.57
C ALA A 58 3.02 3.46 -3.43
N LYS A 59 3.80 3.71 -4.50
CA LYS A 59 4.39 2.65 -5.32
C LYS A 59 5.33 1.74 -4.53
N ILE A 60 6.21 2.32 -3.71
CA ILE A 60 7.15 1.56 -2.89
C ILE A 60 6.40 0.72 -1.85
N GLU A 61 5.39 1.27 -1.17
CA GLU A 61 4.61 0.52 -0.19
C GLU A 61 3.77 -0.59 -0.84
N LEU A 62 3.20 -0.35 -2.03
CA LEU A 62 2.56 -1.40 -2.83
C LEU A 62 3.55 -2.50 -3.23
N GLU A 63 4.74 -2.13 -3.68
CA GLU A 63 5.78 -3.08 -4.06
C GLU A 63 6.22 -3.93 -2.86
N LYS A 64 6.41 -3.33 -1.68
CA LYS A 64 6.70 -4.06 -0.43
C LYS A 64 5.59 -5.04 -0.06
N LEU A 65 4.33 -4.62 -0.17
CA LEU A 65 3.18 -5.47 0.13
C LEU A 65 3.09 -6.66 -0.85
N ASN A 66 3.35 -6.40 -2.12
CA ASN A 66 3.43 -7.43 -3.16
C ASN A 66 4.60 -8.39 -2.90
N GLN A 67 5.77 -7.87 -2.54
CA GLN A 67 6.95 -8.68 -2.22
C GLN A 67 6.69 -9.61 -1.04
N SER A 68 6.14 -9.10 0.06
CA SER A 68 5.79 -9.91 1.23
C SER A 68 4.80 -11.03 0.89
N SER A 69 3.81 -10.72 0.05
CA SER A 69 2.82 -11.70 -0.42
C SER A 69 3.47 -12.76 -1.32
N PHE A 70 4.39 -12.34 -2.18
CA PHE A 70 5.13 -13.25 -3.07
C PHE A 70 6.11 -14.15 -2.31
N ASP A 71 6.77 -13.64 -1.28
CA ASP A 71 7.66 -14.43 -0.43
C ASP A 71 6.89 -15.49 0.35
N LYS A 72 5.69 -15.16 0.85
CA LYS A 72 4.76 -16.14 1.43
C LYS A 72 4.38 -17.22 0.42
N LEU A 73 4.02 -16.82 -0.80
CA LEU A 73 3.68 -17.77 -1.87
C LEU A 73 4.86 -18.70 -2.21
N LYS A 74 6.08 -18.15 -2.30
CA LYS A 74 7.30 -18.91 -2.53
C LYS A 74 7.55 -19.92 -1.40
N GLY A 75 7.35 -19.50 -0.15
CA GLY A 75 7.43 -20.39 1.01
C GLY A 75 6.44 -21.54 0.93
N TYR A 76 5.16 -21.26 0.64
CA TYR A 76 4.14 -22.31 0.49
C TYR A 76 4.43 -23.25 -0.69
N LYS A 77 4.95 -22.73 -1.79
CA LYS A 77 5.37 -23.57 -2.93
C LYS A 77 6.44 -24.58 -2.52
N ALA A 78 7.44 -24.16 -1.74
CA ALA A 78 8.48 -25.07 -1.25
C ALA A 78 7.90 -26.17 -0.33
N LYS A 79 7.00 -25.80 0.59
CA LYS A 79 6.31 -26.76 1.48
C LYS A 79 5.45 -27.76 0.72
N LEU A 80 4.79 -27.33 -0.37
CA LEU A 80 4.03 -28.23 -1.25
C LEU A 80 4.93 -29.20 -2.00
N GLN A 81 6.07 -28.72 -2.51
CA GLN A 81 7.03 -29.59 -3.19
C GLN A 81 7.61 -30.65 -2.24
N GLU A 82 7.87 -30.29 -0.98
CA GLU A 82 8.28 -31.23 0.06
C GLU A 82 7.20 -32.30 0.30
N TYR A 83 5.93 -31.89 0.44
CA TYR A 83 4.81 -32.82 0.60
C TYR A 83 4.66 -33.77 -0.59
N GLU A 84 4.72 -33.25 -1.82
CA GLU A 84 4.61 -34.07 -3.04
C GLU A 84 5.76 -35.08 -3.13
N ALA A 85 7.00 -34.64 -2.88
CA ALA A 85 8.16 -35.54 -2.86
C ALA A 85 8.07 -36.60 -1.75
N ALA A 86 7.61 -36.23 -0.56
CA ALA A 86 7.41 -37.18 0.54
C ALA A 86 6.28 -38.17 0.26
N LYS A 87 5.22 -37.72 -0.43
CA LYS A 87 4.08 -38.57 -0.85
C LYS A 87 4.48 -39.62 -1.87
N GLU A 88 5.47 -39.33 -2.74
CA GLU A 88 6.04 -40.33 -3.63
C GLU A 88 6.79 -41.45 -2.89
N GLN A 89 7.33 -41.17 -1.69
CA GLN A 89 7.98 -42.17 -0.86
C GLN A 89 6.97 -43.01 -0.07
N SER A 90 6.11 -42.37 0.72
CA SER A 90 5.02 -43.07 1.42
C SER A 90 3.94 -42.11 1.94
N PRO A 91 2.71 -42.62 2.18
CA PRO A 91 1.65 -41.84 2.83
C PRO A 91 2.04 -41.32 4.22
N GLU A 92 2.77 -42.12 4.99
CA GLU A 92 3.24 -41.77 6.33
C GLU A 92 4.32 -40.68 6.29
N ALA A 93 5.21 -40.72 5.29
CA ALA A 93 6.21 -39.68 5.08
C ALA A 93 5.54 -38.33 4.74
N ALA A 94 4.53 -38.35 3.86
CA ALA A 94 3.74 -37.17 3.54
C ALA A 94 3.05 -36.58 4.78
N ALA A 95 2.50 -37.43 5.66
CA ALA A 95 1.81 -37.01 6.89
C ALA A 95 2.74 -36.31 7.89
N GLN A 96 4.05 -36.54 7.84
CA GLN A 96 5.03 -35.91 8.74
C GLN A 96 5.50 -34.52 8.28
N THR A 97 5.31 -34.18 7.01
CA THR A 97 5.61 -32.85 6.48
C THR A 97 4.70 -31.79 7.09
N GLU A 98 5.07 -30.52 6.96
CA GLU A 98 4.27 -29.41 7.51
C GLU A 98 2.87 -29.36 6.90
N ILE A 99 2.75 -29.53 5.57
CA ILE A 99 1.45 -29.61 4.89
C ILE A 99 0.66 -30.85 5.32
N GLY A 100 1.33 -32.00 5.47
CA GLY A 100 0.68 -33.21 5.95
C GLY A 100 0.08 -33.06 7.34
N LYS A 101 0.77 -32.36 8.24
CA LYS A 101 0.27 -32.01 9.57
C LYS A 101 -0.93 -31.07 9.49
N MET A 102 -0.85 -30.03 8.66
CA MET A 102 -1.98 -29.10 8.47
C MET A 102 -3.22 -29.78 7.87
N LEU A 103 -3.04 -30.73 6.95
CA LEU A 103 -4.15 -31.50 6.37
C LEU A 103 -4.84 -32.44 7.37
N ASN A 104 -4.13 -32.86 8.41
CA ASN A 104 -4.67 -33.71 9.47
C ASN A 104 -5.18 -32.91 10.68
N ASP A 105 -5.06 -31.58 10.65
CA ASP A 105 -5.47 -30.69 11.75
C ASP A 105 -6.96 -30.31 11.61
N SER A 106 -7.77 -30.71 12.59
CA SER A 106 -9.21 -30.42 12.63
C SER A 106 -9.52 -28.93 12.72
N ASP A 107 -8.66 -28.15 13.39
CA ASP A 107 -8.87 -26.71 13.57
C ASP A 107 -8.66 -25.96 12.25
N VAL A 108 -7.73 -26.45 11.42
CA VAL A 108 -7.51 -25.92 10.06
C VAL A 108 -8.76 -26.15 9.20
N TRP A 109 -9.34 -27.35 9.23
CA TRP A 109 -10.59 -27.65 8.51
C TRP A 109 -11.78 -26.83 9.01
N GLY A 110 -11.88 -26.60 10.33
CA GLY A 110 -12.89 -25.72 10.91
C GLY A 110 -12.79 -24.29 10.37
N LYS A 111 -11.57 -23.74 10.29
CA LYS A 111 -11.33 -22.40 9.70
C LYS A 111 -11.63 -22.35 8.21
N ILE A 112 -11.28 -23.40 7.46
CA ILE A 112 -11.60 -23.50 6.02
C ILE A 112 -13.12 -23.50 5.82
N ALA A 113 -13.84 -24.34 6.57
CA ALA A 113 -15.29 -24.43 6.51
C ALA A 113 -15.96 -23.08 6.83
N GLN A 114 -15.50 -22.40 7.88
CA GLN A 114 -16.02 -21.07 8.24
C GLN A 114 -15.83 -20.06 7.10
N ASN A 115 -14.62 -20.01 6.52
CA ASN A 115 -14.32 -19.09 5.41
C ASN A 115 -15.08 -19.40 4.11
N ILE A 116 -15.60 -20.62 3.94
CA ILE A 116 -16.46 -20.99 2.80
C ILE A 116 -17.91 -20.54 3.06
N ILE A 117 -18.38 -20.65 4.30
CA ILE A 117 -19.76 -20.28 4.70
C ILE A 117 -19.93 -18.77 4.81
N GLU A 118 -18.89 -18.04 5.24
CA GLU A 118 -18.91 -16.58 5.40
C GLU A 118 -18.66 -15.79 4.10
N LYS A 119 -18.50 -16.48 2.96
CA LYS A 119 -18.39 -15.88 1.62
C LYS A 119 -19.72 -15.91 0.88
#